data_AF-A0A8K0LIN9-F1
#
_entry.id   AF-A0A8K0LIN9-F1
#
_cell.length_a   1.000
_cell.length_b   1.000
_cell.length_c   1.000
_cell.angle_alpha   90.00
_cell.angle_beta   90.00
_cell.angle_gamma   90.00
#
_symmetry.space_group_name_H-M   'P 1'
#
loop_
_entity.id
_entity.type
_entity.pdbx_description
1 polymer ?
#
loop_
_entity_poly.entity_id
_entity_poly.type
_entity_poly.pdbx_seq_one_letter_code
_entity_poly.pdbx_strand_id
1 'polypeptide(L)'
;MHGKYESLKALHAVSPCIAPEAHGWGKYDGSDIYSMLSEFRKVGEQPSSQAKFTKRFAEMHKKSQFPTGKFGFNTSDTTTWWNRYRLAGAVKENMTTLCKKFFPNELAALQNDLLTFTLSLQQQQQRYATRHRHRVAKYLKHQGQFESGQQEEDDEDEDEGEEEPKYTFSLDPYHRLDGNGGSGDDDVLNDSAS
;
A
#
# COMPACT_ATOMS: atom_id res chain seq x y z
N MET A 1 5.81 8.52 28.63
CA MET A 1 4.81 9.50 28.13
C MET A 1 5.43 10.65 27.35
N HIS A 2 6.61 11.15 27.73
CA HIS A 2 7.33 12.22 27.02
C HIS A 2 7.26 12.16 25.48
N GLY A 3 7.46 10.99 24.87
CA GLY A 3 7.44 10.89 23.41
C GLY A 3 6.09 11.05 22.76
N LYS A 4 5.01 10.65 23.44
CA LYS A 4 3.68 10.95 22.95
C LYS A 4 3.42 12.45 22.98
N TYR A 5 3.88 13.13 24.05
CA TYR A 5 3.75 14.59 24.18
C TYR A 5 4.52 15.32 23.07
N GLU A 6 5.80 15.02 22.85
CA GLU A 6 6.60 15.68 21.81
C GLU A 6 6.08 15.38 20.39
N SER A 7 5.70 14.13 20.11
CA SER A 7 5.12 13.78 18.80
C SER A 7 3.77 14.47 18.56
N LEU A 8 2.91 14.54 19.59
CA LEU A 8 1.60 15.18 19.47
C LEU A 8 1.74 16.69 19.29
N LYS A 9 2.67 17.33 20.02
CA LYS A 9 3.01 18.74 19.87
C LYS A 9 3.52 19.07 18.47
N ALA A 10 4.42 18.23 17.92
CA ALA A 10 4.92 18.39 16.55
C ALA A 10 3.81 18.20 15.50
N LEU A 11 2.93 17.21 15.67
CA LEU A 11 1.78 16.99 14.78
C LEU A 11 0.79 18.16 14.83
N HIS A 12 0.45 18.65 16.03
CA HIS A 12 -0.44 19.80 16.20
C HIS A 12 0.14 21.05 15.54
N ALA A 13 1.45 21.29 15.65
CA ALA A 13 2.11 22.43 15.00
C ALA A 13 1.98 22.41 13.46
N VAL A 14 1.98 21.22 12.84
CA VAL A 14 1.84 21.07 11.38
C VAL A 14 0.38 21.05 10.94
N SER A 15 -0.48 20.35 11.69
CA SER A 15 -1.89 20.17 11.37
C SER A 15 -2.75 20.09 12.64
N PRO A 16 -3.19 21.24 13.17
CA PRO A 16 -4.07 21.30 14.34
C PRO A 16 -5.37 20.50 14.14
N CYS A 17 -5.84 20.40 12.90
CA CYS A 17 -7.09 19.69 12.62
C CYS A 17 -7.01 18.16 12.74
N ILE A 18 -5.80 17.58 12.76
CA ILE A 18 -5.58 16.12 12.83
C ILE A 18 -5.22 15.68 14.25
N ALA A 19 -4.42 16.47 14.95
CA ALA A 19 -3.93 16.14 16.30
C ALA A 19 -4.45 17.17 17.32
N PRO A 20 -4.88 16.78 18.53
CA PRO A 20 -5.17 17.70 19.63
C PRO A 20 -3.91 18.41 20.13
N GLU A 21 -4.09 19.61 20.69
CA GLU A 21 -3.00 20.31 21.37
C GLU A 21 -2.57 19.54 22.63
N ALA A 22 -1.27 19.42 22.86
CA ALA A 22 -0.72 18.82 24.07
C ALA A 22 -0.37 19.92 25.08
N HIS A 23 -1.01 19.93 26.25
CA HIS A 23 -0.80 20.96 27.27
C HIS A 23 0.34 20.62 28.24
N GLY A 24 0.54 19.33 28.53
CA GLY A 24 1.61 18.91 29.43
C GLY A 24 1.65 17.41 29.65
N TRP A 25 2.70 16.93 30.31
CA TRP A 25 2.83 15.55 30.75
C TRP A 25 3.65 15.50 32.04
N GLY A 26 3.47 14.45 32.84
CA GLY A 26 4.16 14.33 34.11
C GLY A 26 4.08 12.93 34.71
N LYS A 27 4.85 12.72 35.78
CA LYS A 27 4.82 11.54 36.64
C LYS A 27 4.03 11.89 37.90
N TYR A 28 3.19 10.97 38.38
CA TYR A 28 2.47 11.16 39.63
C TYR A 28 3.40 10.84 40.82
N ASP A 29 3.39 11.70 41.84
CA ASP A 29 4.29 11.60 42.98
C ASP A 29 4.19 10.25 43.70
N GLY A 30 5.34 9.66 44.01
CA GLY A 30 5.41 8.37 44.71
C GLY A 30 4.93 7.16 43.90
N SER A 31 4.70 7.29 42.59
CA SER A 31 4.24 6.18 41.73
C SER A 31 4.96 6.17 40.39
N ASP A 32 4.98 5.03 39.68
CA ASP A 32 5.45 4.94 38.29
C ASP A 32 4.35 5.21 37.25
N ILE A 33 3.32 5.97 37.65
CA ILE A 33 2.20 6.34 36.78
C ILE A 33 2.54 7.68 36.10
N TYR A 34 2.33 7.73 34.78
CA TYR A 34 2.53 8.93 33.99
C TYR A 34 1.23 9.36 33.32
N SER A 35 0.95 10.66 33.34
CA SER A 35 -0.20 11.27 32.71
C SER A 35 0.22 12.27 31.64
N MET A 36 -0.72 12.57 30.74
CA MET A 36 -0.59 13.61 29.72
C MET A 36 -1.92 14.35 29.63
N LEU A 37 -1.85 15.67 29.58
CA LEU A 37 -3.00 16.55 29.37
C LEU A 37 -2.98 17.03 27.92
N SER A 38 -4.11 16.90 27.24
CA SER A 38 -4.32 17.36 25.88
C SER A 38 -5.70 17.99 25.74
N GLU A 39 -5.86 18.78 24.68
CA GLU A 39 -7.12 19.37 24.27
C GLU A 39 -8.21 18.30 24.19
N PHE A 40 -9.34 18.55 24.86
CA PHE A 40 -10.52 17.72 24.72
C PHE A 40 -11.30 18.13 23.48
N ARG A 41 -11.51 17.19 22.56
CA ARG A 41 -12.26 17.43 21.33
C ARG A 41 -13.58 16.69 21.35
N LYS A 42 -14.66 17.42 21.04
CA LYS A 42 -15.95 16.81 20.79
C LYS A 42 -15.86 15.95 19.53
N VAL A 43 -16.15 14.66 19.68
CA VAL A 43 -16.24 13.75 18.53
C VAL A 43 -17.43 14.19 17.68
N GLY A 44 -17.14 14.47 16.41
CA GLY A 44 -18.16 14.84 15.43
C GLY A 44 -18.86 13.61 14.84
N GLU A 45 -19.45 13.79 13.67
CA GLU A 45 -20.04 12.69 12.89
C GLU A 45 -19.00 11.60 12.56
N GLN A 46 -19.39 10.34 12.69
CA GLN A 46 -18.58 9.17 12.37
C GLN A 46 -19.37 8.23 11.45
N PRO A 47 -18.74 7.68 10.40
CA PRO A 47 -17.35 7.89 9.98
C PRO A 47 -17.13 9.29 9.38
N SER A 48 -15.94 9.85 9.57
CA SER A 48 -15.60 11.11 8.90
C SER A 48 -15.57 10.92 7.37
N SER A 49 -15.88 11.98 6.62
CA SER A 49 -15.71 11.97 5.16
C SER A 49 -14.29 11.57 4.76
N GLN A 50 -14.15 10.41 4.11
CA GLN A 50 -12.86 9.84 3.69
C GLN A 50 -12.07 10.83 2.84
N ALA A 51 -12.71 11.48 1.85
CA ALA A 51 -12.06 12.46 0.99
C ALA A 51 -11.49 13.67 1.76
N LYS A 52 -12.21 14.16 2.79
CA LYS A 52 -11.72 15.27 3.62
C LYS A 52 -10.56 14.83 4.51
N PHE A 53 -10.65 13.62 5.08
CA PHE A 53 -9.60 13.06 5.92
C PHE A 53 -8.30 12.83 5.12
N THR A 54 -8.39 12.13 3.98
CA THR A 54 -7.21 11.83 3.14
C THR A 54 -6.55 13.09 2.61
N LYS A 55 -7.34 14.09 2.20
CA LYS A 55 -6.82 15.40 1.79
C LYS A 55 -6.01 16.07 2.90
N ARG A 56 -6.59 16.19 4.11
CA ARG A 56 -5.90 16.79 5.26
C ARG A 56 -4.64 16.02 5.65
N PHE A 57 -4.71 14.71 5.59
CA PHE A 57 -3.58 13.83 5.90
C PHE A 57 -2.43 14.00 4.88
N ALA A 58 -2.75 14.06 3.59
CA ALA A 58 -1.77 14.34 2.54
C ALA A 58 -1.16 15.75 2.68
N GLU A 59 -1.97 16.76 3.01
CA GLU A 59 -1.49 18.12 3.29
C GLU A 59 -0.54 18.15 4.50
N MET A 60 -0.84 17.41 5.56
CA MET A 60 0.05 17.27 6.71
C MET A 60 1.40 16.68 6.31
N HIS A 61 1.43 15.61 5.52
CA HIS A 61 2.69 15.04 5.02
C HIS A 61 3.50 16.02 4.17
N LYS A 62 2.83 16.83 3.32
CA LYS A 62 3.50 17.84 2.49
C LYS A 62 4.08 18.99 3.32
N LYS A 63 3.38 19.40 4.38
CA LYS A 63 3.79 20.51 5.26
C LYS A 63 4.82 20.10 6.30
N SER A 64 4.84 18.82 6.67
CA SER A 64 5.80 18.29 7.62
C SER A 64 7.22 18.40 7.04
N GLN A 65 8.01 19.31 7.60
CA GLN A 65 9.40 19.48 7.24
C GLN A 65 10.27 19.01 8.40
N PHE A 66 11.20 18.10 8.11
CA PHE A 66 12.20 17.71 9.09
C PHE A 66 13.44 18.60 8.91
N PRO A 67 13.85 19.41 9.91
CA PRO A 67 14.87 20.44 9.74
C PRO A 67 16.24 19.94 9.26
N THR A 68 16.57 18.68 9.51
CA THR A 68 17.87 18.09 9.15
C THR A 68 17.82 17.19 7.90
N GLY A 69 16.65 17.03 7.27
CA GLY A 69 16.47 16.14 6.11
C GLY A 69 16.62 14.63 6.41
N LYS A 70 16.85 14.25 7.67
CA LYS A 70 16.89 12.86 8.13
C LYS A 70 15.48 12.38 8.50
N PHE A 71 15.27 11.06 8.58
CA PHE A 71 13.99 10.46 8.96
C PHE A 71 14.01 10.04 10.43
N GLY A 72 13.04 10.49 11.22
CA GLY A 72 12.90 10.11 12.64
C GLY A 72 12.39 11.26 13.50
N PHE A 73 12.38 11.08 14.83
CA PHE A 73 12.14 12.17 15.78
C PHE A 73 13.46 12.52 16.48
N ASN A 74 13.83 13.81 16.44
CA ASN A 74 15.05 14.30 17.07
C ASN A 74 14.81 14.56 18.55
N THR A 75 14.76 13.49 19.32
CA THR A 75 14.80 13.62 20.77
C THR A 75 15.71 12.54 21.33
N SER A 76 16.91 12.96 21.74
CA SER A 76 17.93 12.16 22.42
C SER A 76 17.38 11.44 23.64
N ASP A 77 16.41 12.04 24.33
CA ASP A 77 15.88 11.57 25.61
C ASP A 77 14.51 10.91 25.50
N THR A 78 13.93 10.88 24.29
CA THR A 78 12.54 10.43 24.14
C THR A 78 12.47 8.98 23.72
N THR A 79 12.07 8.15 24.68
CA THR A 79 11.59 6.81 24.38
C THR A 79 10.21 6.91 23.73
N THR A 80 10.16 6.97 22.40
CA THR A 80 8.94 6.71 21.65
C THR A 80 8.63 5.22 21.69
N TRP A 81 7.38 4.87 21.95
CA TRP A 81 6.92 3.48 21.98
C TRP A 81 5.90 3.29 20.86
N TRP A 82 6.03 2.22 20.09
CA TRP A 82 4.98 1.72 19.21
C TRP A 82 4.48 0.40 19.79
N ASN A 83 3.28 0.42 20.38
CA ASN A 83 2.78 -0.67 21.22
C ASN A 83 3.82 -1.08 22.29
N ARG A 84 4.22 -2.36 22.34
CA ARG A 84 5.24 -2.89 23.26
C ARG A 84 6.68 -2.58 22.80
N TYR A 85 6.87 -2.07 21.59
CA TYR A 85 8.20 -1.89 21.02
C TYR A 85 8.77 -0.52 21.31
N ARG A 86 9.98 -0.51 21.85
CA ARG A 86 10.76 0.70 22.06
C ARG A 86 11.36 1.17 20.74
N LEU A 87 10.93 2.33 20.26
CA LEU A 87 11.54 3.04 19.13
C LEU A 87 12.66 3.95 19.68
N ALA A 88 13.78 3.36 20.07
CA ALA A 88 14.93 4.13 20.53
C ALA A 88 15.65 4.80 19.34
N GLY A 89 15.73 6.14 19.35
CA GLY A 89 16.75 6.94 18.69
C GLY A 89 17.03 6.62 17.22
N ALA A 90 15.98 6.45 16.41
CA ALA A 90 16.16 6.13 14.99
C ALA A 90 16.01 7.39 14.11
N VAL A 91 16.83 8.42 14.34
CA VAL A 91 17.09 9.37 13.25
C VAL A 91 18.01 8.64 12.27
N LYS A 92 17.45 8.24 11.14
CA LYS A 92 18.13 7.54 10.06
C LYS A 92 18.24 8.44 8.86
N GLU A 93 19.37 8.33 8.17
CA GLU A 93 19.62 9.13 6.97
C GLU A 93 18.81 8.64 5.77
N ASN A 94 18.36 7.39 5.81
CA ASN A 94 17.65 6.75 4.71
C ASN A 94 16.40 5.98 5.20
N MET A 95 15.27 6.22 4.53
CA MET A 95 14.00 5.53 4.76
C MET A 95 14.14 4.00 4.62
N THR A 96 14.97 3.52 3.69
CA THR A 96 15.23 2.08 3.50
C THR A 96 15.78 1.42 4.75
N THR A 97 16.67 2.09 5.49
CA THR A 97 17.21 1.56 6.75
C THR A 97 16.14 1.50 7.83
N LEU A 98 15.24 2.48 7.85
CA LEU A 98 14.10 2.51 8.77
C LEU A 98 13.13 1.37 8.44
N CYS A 99 12.70 1.25 7.18
CA CYS A 99 11.76 0.23 6.72
C CYS A 99 12.30 -1.18 6.92
N LYS A 100 13.59 -1.43 6.62
CA LYS A 100 14.23 -2.74 6.91
C LYS A 100 14.13 -3.15 8.37
N LYS A 101 14.20 -2.17 9.29
CA LYS A 101 14.15 -2.44 10.73
C LYS A 101 12.74 -2.76 11.23
N PHE A 102 11.72 -2.12 10.66
CA PHE A 102 10.34 -2.20 11.17
C PHE A 102 9.42 -3.10 10.33
N PHE A 103 9.74 -3.29 9.05
CA PHE A 103 8.92 -4.01 8.07
C PHE A 103 9.80 -4.97 7.23
N PRO A 104 10.55 -5.89 7.85
CA PRO A 104 11.48 -6.74 7.12
C PRO A 104 10.77 -7.69 6.14
N ASN A 105 9.57 -8.17 6.51
CA ASN A 105 8.82 -9.15 5.72
C ASN A 105 8.13 -8.48 4.53
N GLU A 106 7.57 -7.30 4.74
CA GLU A 106 6.90 -6.52 3.69
C GLU A 106 7.92 -6.04 2.65
N LEU A 107 9.12 -5.65 3.08
CA LEU A 107 10.19 -5.28 2.16
C LEU A 107 10.66 -6.49 1.33
N ALA A 108 10.77 -7.67 1.95
CA ALA A 108 11.14 -8.90 1.24
C ALA A 108 10.06 -9.31 0.23
N ALA A 109 8.78 -9.17 0.58
CA ALA A 109 7.66 -9.43 -0.33
C ALA A 109 7.72 -8.52 -1.57
N LEU A 110 7.91 -7.21 -1.37
CA LEU A 110 8.05 -6.26 -2.48
C LEU A 110 9.25 -6.56 -3.39
N GLN A 111 10.37 -7.01 -2.82
CA GLN A 111 11.54 -7.40 -3.60
C GLN A 111 11.28 -8.66 -4.44
N ASN A 112 10.58 -9.63 -3.88
CA ASN A 112 10.17 -10.84 -4.60
C ASN A 112 9.18 -10.53 -5.73
N ASP A 113 8.20 -9.66 -5.47
CA ASP A 113 7.23 -9.24 -6.49
C ASP A 113 7.91 -8.54 -7.66
N LEU A 114 8.88 -7.66 -7.36
CA LEU A 114 9.68 -6.98 -8.39
C LEU A 114 10.50 -7.98 -9.21
N LEU A 115 11.12 -8.97 -8.57
CA LEU A 115 11.87 -10.03 -9.26
C LEU A 115 10.95 -10.85 -10.17
N THR A 116 9.81 -11.31 -9.67
CA THR A 116 8.82 -12.04 -10.46
C THR A 116 8.34 -11.24 -11.67
N PHE A 117 8.07 -9.94 -11.49
CA PHE A 117 7.69 -9.06 -12.58
C PHE A 117 8.78 -8.98 -13.66
N THR A 118 10.04 -8.75 -13.28
CA THR A 118 11.15 -8.66 -14.24
C THR A 118 11.41 -9.97 -14.98
N LEU A 119 11.30 -11.12 -14.30
CA LEU A 119 11.41 -12.44 -14.92
C LEU A 119 10.29 -12.68 -15.94
N SER A 120 9.06 -12.28 -15.60
CA SER A 120 7.93 -12.40 -16.53
C SER A 120 8.12 -11.55 -17.79
N LEU A 121 8.62 -10.32 -17.62
CA LEU A 121 8.92 -9.42 -18.74
C LEU A 121 10.01 -9.98 -19.64
N GLN A 122 11.08 -10.53 -19.05
CA GLN A 122 12.17 -11.16 -19.80
C GLN A 122 11.67 -12.38 -20.59
N GLN A 123 10.82 -13.21 -19.99
CA GLN A 123 10.23 -14.36 -20.68
C GLN A 123 9.33 -13.93 -21.85
N GLN A 124 8.55 -12.86 -21.67
CA GLN A 124 7.73 -12.31 -22.75
C GLN A 124 8.59 -11.80 -23.92
N GLN A 125 9.69 -11.11 -23.63
CA GLN A 125 10.63 -10.66 -24.66
C GLN A 125 11.29 -11.83 -25.40
N GLN A 126 11.66 -12.90 -24.69
CA GLN A 126 12.17 -14.12 -25.32
C GLN A 126 11.15 -14.78 -26.25
N ARG A 127 9.88 -14.88 -25.81
CA ARG A 127 8.79 -15.40 -26.65
C ARG A 127 8.60 -14.56 -27.91
N TYR A 128 8.65 -13.23 -27.79
CA TYR A 128 8.57 -12.34 -28.94
C TYR A 128 9.73 -12.55 -29.92
N ALA A 129 10.97 -12.60 -29.42
CA ALA A 129 12.15 -12.84 -30.24
C ALA A 129 12.09 -14.19 -30.97
N THR A 130 11.63 -15.25 -30.30
CA THR A 130 11.46 -16.58 -30.89
C THR A 130 10.39 -16.59 -31.97
N ARG A 131 9.22 -15.97 -31.73
CA ARG A 131 8.16 -15.82 -32.73
C ARG A 131 8.65 -15.04 -33.95
N HIS A 132 9.37 -13.94 -33.73
CA HIS A 132 9.95 -13.15 -34.82
C HIS A 132 10.94 -13.98 -35.64
N ARG A 133 11.85 -14.74 -35.00
CA ARG A 133 12.77 -15.65 -35.68
C ARG A 133 12.03 -16.71 -36.51
N HIS A 134 10.96 -17.29 -35.95
CA HIS A 134 10.16 -18.27 -36.66
C HIS A 134 9.45 -17.68 -37.88
N ARG A 135 8.84 -16.49 -37.75
CA ARG A 135 8.22 -15.77 -38.88
C ARG A 135 9.25 -15.47 -39.97
N VAL A 136 10.42 -14.93 -39.61
CA VAL A 136 11.50 -14.65 -40.58
C VAL A 136 11.99 -15.92 -41.27
N ALA A 137 12.16 -17.03 -40.53
CA ALA A 137 12.55 -18.31 -41.11
C ALA A 137 11.49 -18.86 -42.08
N LYS A 138 10.19 -18.73 -41.76
CA LYS A 138 9.08 -19.09 -42.65
C LYS A 138 9.14 -18.28 -43.95
N TYR A 139 9.27 -16.95 -43.86
CA TYR A 139 9.40 -16.08 -45.04
C TYR A 139 10.61 -16.44 -45.92
N LEU A 140 11.78 -16.68 -45.33
CA LEU A 140 12.99 -17.06 -46.07
C LEU A 140 12.83 -18.41 -46.79
N LYS A 141 12.11 -19.37 -46.19
CA LYS A 141 11.83 -20.67 -46.81
C LYS A 141 10.92 -20.53 -48.04
N HIS A 142 9.85 -19.74 -47.95
CA HIS A 142 8.96 -19.47 -49.08
C HIS A 142 9.68 -18.69 -50.20
N GLN A 143 10.60 -17.77 -49.86
CA GLN A 143 11.36 -17.02 -50.85
C GLN A 143 12.33 -17.93 -51.65
N GLY A 144 12.90 -18.96 -51.01
CA GLY A 144 13.73 -19.97 -51.68
C GLY A 144 12.94 -20.93 -52.59
N GLN A 145 11.66 -21.19 -52.29
CA GLN A 145 10.80 -22.01 -53.16
C GLN A 145 10.34 -21.27 -54.43
N PHE A 146 10.25 -19.93 -54.38
CA PHE A 146 9.86 -19.12 -55.55
C PHE A 146 10.94 -19.09 -56.65
N GLU A 147 12.22 -19.25 -56.30
CA GLU A 147 13.32 -19.38 -57.27
C GLU A 147 13.44 -20.80 -57.87
N SER A 148 12.80 -21.79 -57.25
CA SER A 148 12.81 -23.19 -57.70
C SER A 148 11.45 -23.69 -58.18
N GLY A 149 10.65 -22.85 -58.86
CA GLY A 149 9.60 -23.27 -59.81
C GLY A 149 8.69 -24.46 -59.47
N GLN A 150 8.39 -24.73 -58.20
CA GLN A 150 7.49 -25.80 -57.78
C GLN A 150 6.37 -25.19 -56.95
N GLN A 151 5.21 -25.14 -57.59
CA GLN A 151 3.92 -24.73 -57.06
C GLN A 151 3.43 -25.87 -56.16
N GLU A 152 3.60 -25.71 -54.84
CA GLU A 152 2.94 -26.56 -53.84
C GLU A 152 1.72 -25.82 -53.30
N GLU A 153 0.65 -26.60 -53.14
CA GLU A 153 -0.72 -26.17 -52.87
C GLU A 153 -0.87 -25.50 -51.50
N ASP A 154 -1.74 -24.49 -51.47
CA ASP A 154 -2.08 -23.66 -50.33
C ASP A 154 -2.82 -24.47 -49.25
N ASP A 155 -2.15 -24.76 -48.14
CA ASP A 155 -2.82 -25.06 -46.87
C ASP A 155 -3.09 -23.74 -46.14
N GLU A 156 -4.33 -23.27 -46.27
CA GLU A 156 -4.89 -22.14 -45.52
C GLU A 156 -4.96 -22.51 -44.03
N ASP A 157 -3.88 -22.25 -43.28
CA ASP A 157 -3.95 -22.22 -41.82
C ASP A 157 -4.76 -20.98 -41.40
N GLU A 158 -5.97 -21.25 -40.93
CA GLU A 158 -6.94 -20.30 -40.39
C GLU A 158 -6.29 -19.29 -39.44
N ASP A 159 -6.46 -18.01 -39.79
CA ASP A 159 -6.15 -16.85 -38.97
C ASP A 159 -7.07 -16.87 -37.74
N GLU A 160 -6.66 -17.58 -36.67
CA GLU A 160 -7.29 -17.46 -35.37
C GLU A 160 -7.14 -16.01 -34.89
N GLY A 161 -8.23 -15.25 -35.07
CA GLY A 161 -8.36 -13.85 -34.75
C GLY A 161 -7.73 -13.49 -33.40
N GLU A 162 -6.79 -12.56 -33.47
CA GLU A 162 -6.16 -11.93 -32.32
C GLU A 162 -7.22 -11.22 -31.45
N GLU A 163 -7.72 -11.88 -30.40
CA GLU A 163 -8.27 -11.14 -29.26
C GLU A 163 -7.11 -10.48 -28.52
N GLU A 164 -6.94 -9.16 -28.72
CA GLU A 164 -6.08 -8.34 -27.87
C GLU A 164 -6.40 -8.62 -26.40
N PRO A 165 -5.41 -8.84 -25.52
CA PRO A 165 -5.67 -8.94 -24.11
C PRO A 165 -6.16 -7.58 -23.60
N LYS A 166 -7.48 -7.46 -23.38
CA LYS A 166 -8.07 -6.36 -22.62
C LYS A 166 -7.47 -6.36 -21.22
N TYR A 167 -6.44 -5.54 -21.02
CA TYR A 167 -5.79 -5.35 -19.74
C TYR A 167 -6.70 -4.50 -18.85
N THR A 168 -7.68 -5.13 -18.20
CA THR A 168 -8.45 -4.49 -17.13
C THR A 168 -7.61 -4.54 -15.86
N PHE A 169 -6.91 -3.46 -15.58
CA PHE A 169 -6.29 -3.22 -14.28
C PHE A 169 -7.40 -3.00 -13.24
N SER A 170 -7.83 -4.07 -12.57
CA SER A 170 -8.77 -4.00 -11.45
C SER A 170 -8.00 -3.68 -10.17
N LEU A 171 -8.04 -2.42 -9.75
CA LEU A 171 -7.63 -2.00 -8.40
C LEU A 171 -8.79 -2.26 -7.44
N ASP A 172 -9.00 -3.52 -7.05
CA ASP A 172 -9.83 -3.82 -5.88
C ASP A 172 -9.11 -4.82 -4.96
N PRO A 173 -8.32 -4.33 -3.99
CA PRO A 173 -7.67 -5.18 -3.00
C PRO A 173 -8.58 -5.55 -1.81
N TYR A 174 -9.88 -5.27 -1.88
CA TYR A 174 -10.84 -5.58 -0.81
C TYR A 174 -11.87 -6.60 -1.27
N HIS A 175 -11.47 -7.87 -1.35
CA HIS A 175 -12.43 -8.97 -1.30
C HIS A 175 -13.03 -9.01 0.11
N ARG A 176 -14.28 -8.54 0.19
CA ARG A 176 -15.17 -8.66 1.34
C ARG A 176 -15.49 -10.13 1.56
N LEU A 177 -15.19 -10.64 2.75
CA LEU A 177 -15.66 -11.94 3.22
C LEU A 177 -17.13 -11.79 3.61
N ASP A 178 -18.05 -11.85 2.64
CA ASP A 178 -19.46 -12.04 2.92
C ASP A 178 -19.72 -13.55 3.05
N GLY A 179 -19.55 -14.05 4.28
CA GLY A 179 -20.04 -15.34 4.70
C GLY A 179 -21.54 -15.25 4.99
N ASN A 180 -22.33 -15.60 3.98
CA ASN A 180 -23.75 -15.89 4.08
C ASN A 180 -23.98 -17.09 5.02
N GLY A 181 -24.70 -16.88 6.12
CA GLY A 181 -25.21 -17.91 7.01
C GLY A 181 -26.67 -17.60 7.32
N GLY A 182 -27.55 -17.89 6.37
CA GLY A 182 -29.00 -17.82 6.54
C GLY A 182 -29.56 -19.15 7.04
N SER A 183 -30.30 -19.08 8.15
CA SER A 183 -31.48 -19.87 8.50
C SER A 183 -32.07 -19.13 9.71
N GLY A 184 -33.14 -18.35 9.58
CA GLY A 184 -34.44 -18.81 9.14
C GLY A 184 -35.10 -19.50 10.33
N ASP A 185 -35.90 -18.74 11.09
CA ASP A 185 -37.15 -19.22 11.68
C ASP A 185 -37.95 -18.00 12.17
N ASP A 186 -39.13 -17.90 11.57
CA ASP A 186 -40.22 -16.99 11.91
C ASP A 186 -40.69 -17.24 13.35
N ASP A 187 -41.07 -16.18 14.07
CA ASP A 187 -42.33 -16.22 14.80
C ASP A 187 -42.86 -14.81 15.10
N VAL A 188 -44.07 -14.62 14.56
CA VAL A 188 -45.03 -13.54 14.76
C VAL A 188 -45.51 -13.55 16.22
N LEU A 189 -45.72 -12.37 16.84
CA LEU A 189 -46.78 -12.00 17.80
C LEU A 189 -46.48 -10.56 18.27
N ASN A 190 -47.03 -9.52 17.64
CA ASN A 190 -48.32 -8.88 17.87
C ASN A 190 -48.54 -8.21 19.25
N ASP A 191 -48.87 -6.92 19.16
CA ASP A 191 -49.69 -6.06 20.02
C ASP A 191 -49.45 -5.85 21.53
N SER A 192 -49.58 -4.55 21.87
CA SER A 192 -50.14 -3.94 23.10
C SER A 192 -49.12 -3.07 23.84
N ALA A 193 -49.16 -1.75 23.71
CA ALA A 193 -50.10 -0.86 24.41
C ALA A 193 -49.98 -0.94 25.94
N SER A 194 -49.16 -0.07 26.52
CA SER A 194 -49.48 0.86 27.63
C SER A 194 -48.26 1.71 27.98
#